data_AF-A0A0L8I3L7-F1
#
_entry.id   AF-A0A0L8I3L7-F1
#
_cell.length_a   1.000
_cell.length_b   1.000
_cell.length_c   1.000
_cell.angle_alpha   90.00
_cell.angle_beta   90.00
_cell.angle_gamma   90.00
#
_symmetry.space_group_name_H-M   'P 1'
#
loop_
_entity.id
_entity.type
_entity.pdbx_description
1 polymer ?
#
loop_
_entity_poly.entity_id
_entity_poly.type
_entity_poly.pdbx_seq_one_letter_code
_entity_poly.pdbx_strand_id
1 'polypeptide(L)'
;MAPKKIHSESVKRYAITLEYKLAMIKRYEKGEKLVAIARHFGLSRTTVSTTVHDKDKILANIKSEAPGMKNIVTNKKRGKTFEEIESFLSLWIIRLNRHRATISQEIIQEKALSLFEDLQKKISR
;
A
#
# COMPACT_ATOMS: atom_id res chain seq x y z
N MET A 1 -27.77 -27.15 -24.87
CA MET A 1 -26.83 -26.05 -24.53
C MET A 1 -27.02 -25.70 -23.07
N ALA A 2 -26.09 -26.05 -22.19
CA ALA A 2 -26.20 -25.74 -20.76
C ALA A 2 -25.75 -24.30 -20.48
N PRO A 3 -26.46 -23.53 -19.64
CA PRO A 3 -26.06 -22.17 -19.32
C PRO A 3 -24.83 -22.19 -18.42
N LYS A 4 -23.78 -21.47 -18.81
CA LYS A 4 -22.60 -21.23 -17.97
C LYS A 4 -23.02 -20.36 -16.79
N LYS A 5 -23.06 -20.93 -15.58
CA LYS A 5 -23.11 -20.15 -14.34
C LYS A 5 -21.77 -19.42 -14.17
N ILE A 6 -21.76 -18.14 -14.51
CA ILE A 6 -20.72 -17.19 -14.10
C ILE A 6 -20.96 -16.95 -12.61
N HIS A 7 -20.27 -17.68 -11.74
CA HIS A 7 -20.23 -17.34 -10.33
C HIS A 7 -19.29 -16.13 -10.18
N SER A 8 -19.84 -14.92 -10.34
CA SER A 8 -19.14 -13.71 -9.95
C SER A 8 -19.23 -13.57 -8.42
N GLU A 9 -18.55 -14.46 -7.72
CA GLU A 9 -18.23 -14.23 -6.31
C GLU A 9 -17.36 -12.97 -6.27
N SER A 10 -17.85 -11.93 -5.62
CA SER A 10 -17.09 -10.70 -5.43
C SER A 10 -15.77 -11.07 -4.75
N VAL A 11 -14.66 -11.03 -5.51
CA VAL A 11 -13.34 -11.37 -5.00
C VAL A 11 -13.04 -10.45 -3.82
N LYS A 12 -13.18 -10.95 -2.60
CA LYS A 12 -12.78 -10.24 -1.38
C LYS A 12 -11.28 -9.97 -1.51
N ARG A 13 -10.92 -8.71 -1.74
CA ARG A 13 -9.52 -8.29 -1.82
C ARG A 13 -8.96 -8.28 -0.41
N TYR A 14 -8.29 -9.36 -0.02
CA TYR A 14 -7.44 -9.35 1.16
C TYR A 14 -6.20 -8.51 0.84
N ALA A 15 -6.00 -7.42 1.58
CA ALA A 15 -4.79 -6.63 1.48
C ALA A 15 -3.62 -7.45 2.04
N ILE A 16 -2.76 -7.96 1.15
CA ILE A 16 -1.54 -8.67 1.55
C ILE A 16 -0.57 -7.63 2.10
N THR A 17 -0.24 -7.74 3.38
CA THR A 17 0.71 -6.86 4.06
C THR A 17 2.11 -6.99 3.46
N LEU A 18 2.95 -5.97 3.65
CA LEU A 18 4.34 -5.99 3.14
C LEU A 18 5.16 -7.12 3.76
N GLU A 19 4.91 -7.45 5.03
CA GLU A 19 5.55 -8.58 5.72
C GLU A 19 5.29 -9.91 5.01
N TYR A 20 4.05 -10.16 4.59
CA TYR A 20 3.67 -11.37 3.87
C TYR A 20 4.33 -11.41 2.48
N LYS A 21 4.34 -10.28 1.76
CA LYS A 21 5.04 -10.18 0.47
C LYS A 21 6.53 -10.49 0.61
N LEU A 22 7.19 -9.96 1.65
CA LEU A 22 8.60 -10.21 1.93
C LEU A 22 8.86 -11.69 2.26
N ALA A 23 8.00 -12.32 3.05
CA ALA A 23 8.10 -13.74 3.36
C ALA A 23 7.97 -14.63 2.11
N MET A 24 7.06 -14.28 1.19
CA MET A 24 6.90 -14.97 -0.09
C MET A 24 8.16 -14.85 -0.97
N ILE A 25 8.73 -13.65 -1.09
CA ILE A 25 9.97 -13.41 -1.84
C ILE A 25 11.12 -14.25 -1.26
N LYS A 26 11.33 -14.19 0.07
CA LYS A 26 12.40 -14.95 0.75
C LYS A 26 12.29 -16.46 0.53
N ARG A 27 11.07 -17.02 0.53
CA ARG A 27 10.85 -18.45 0.27
C ARG A 27 11.13 -18.82 -1.18
N TYR A 28 10.72 -17.97 -2.12
CA TYR A 28 11.02 -18.18 -3.53
C TYR A 28 12.53 -18.12 -3.81
N GLU A 29 13.26 -17.18 -3.22
CA GLU A 29 14.72 -17.08 -3.36
C GLU A 29 15.48 -18.27 -2.75
N LYS A 30 14.88 -18.95 -1.77
CA LYS A 30 15.37 -20.24 -1.23
C LYS A 30 15.10 -21.44 -2.15
N GLY A 31 14.49 -21.23 -3.32
CA GLY A 31 14.18 -22.27 -4.29
C GLY A 31 12.83 -22.98 -4.09
N GLU A 32 11.97 -22.47 -3.20
CA GLU A 32 10.64 -23.05 -3.00
C GLU A 32 9.72 -22.79 -4.20
N LYS A 33 8.99 -23.83 -4.66
CA LYS A 33 8.09 -23.71 -5.82
C LYS A 33 6.92 -22.78 -5.51
N LEU A 34 6.54 -21.95 -6.49
CA LEU A 34 5.39 -21.02 -6.38
C LEU A 34 4.09 -21.66 -5.89
N VAL A 35 3.82 -22.92 -6.27
CA VAL A 35 2.61 -23.65 -5.85
C VAL A 35 2.63 -23.98 -4.36
N ALA A 36 3.80 -24.32 -3.80
CA ALA A 36 3.94 -24.59 -2.37
C ALA A 36 3.75 -23.30 -1.55
N ILE A 37 4.38 -22.21 -1.99
CA ILE A 37 4.21 -20.88 -1.40
C ILE A 37 2.75 -20.45 -1.46
N ALA A 38 2.09 -20.57 -2.62
CA ALA A 38 0.68 -20.22 -2.80
C ALA A 38 -0.24 -20.98 -1.84
N ARG A 39 -0.04 -22.30 -1.70
CA ARG A 39 -0.77 -23.13 -0.75
C ARG A 39 -0.54 -22.71 0.69
N HIS A 40 0.70 -22.40 1.07
CA HIS A 40 1.03 -21.98 2.43
C HIS A 40 0.32 -20.68 2.83
N PHE A 41 0.24 -19.71 1.92
CA PHE A 41 -0.39 -18.42 2.19
C PHE A 41 -1.89 -18.39 1.85
N GLY A 42 -2.48 -19.48 1.36
CA GLY A 42 -3.88 -19.51 0.92
C GLY A 42 -4.16 -18.60 -0.28
N LEU A 43 -3.15 -18.33 -1.11
CA LEU A 43 -3.22 -17.40 -2.24
C LEU A 43 -3.24 -18.12 -3.58
N SER A 44 -3.68 -17.42 -4.62
CA SER A 44 -3.55 -17.92 -5.99
C SER A 44 -2.09 -17.93 -6.44
N ARG A 45 -1.72 -18.88 -7.31
CA ARG A 45 -0.36 -18.94 -7.91
C ARG A 45 -0.01 -17.64 -8.63
N THR A 46 -0.97 -17.00 -9.30
CA THR A 46 -0.74 -15.72 -10.00
C THR A 46 -0.40 -14.61 -9.03
N THR A 47 -1.07 -14.51 -7.87
CA THR A 47 -0.74 -13.55 -6.82
C THR A 47 0.71 -13.70 -6.33
N VAL A 48 1.15 -14.94 -6.10
CA VAL A 48 2.55 -15.21 -5.69
C VAL A 48 3.52 -14.85 -6.80
N SER A 49 3.21 -15.21 -8.05
CA SER A 49 4.04 -14.88 -9.21
C SER A 49 4.21 -13.37 -9.38
N THR A 50 3.13 -12.59 -9.28
CA THR A 50 3.20 -11.13 -9.37
C THR A 50 4.01 -10.54 -8.22
N THR A 51 3.87 -11.08 -7.01
CA THR A 51 4.64 -10.62 -5.84
C THR A 51 6.14 -10.84 -6.02
N VAL A 52 6.54 -12.01 -6.50
CA VAL A 52 7.94 -12.33 -6.79
C VAL A 52 8.48 -11.48 -7.95
N HIS A 53 7.68 -11.22 -8.97
CA HIS A 53 8.08 -10.36 -10.09
C HIS A 53 8.25 -8.90 -9.67
N ASP A 54 7.37 -8.37 -8.83
CA ASP A 54 7.42 -7.00 -8.30
C ASP A 54 8.45 -6.85 -7.14
N LYS A 55 9.39 -7.79 -6.94
CA LYS A 55 10.27 -7.84 -5.74
C LYS A 55 11.02 -6.53 -5.49
N ASP A 56 11.61 -5.92 -6.52
CA ASP A 56 12.48 -4.76 -6.34
C ASP A 56 11.68 -3.54 -5.89
N LYS A 57 10.46 -3.40 -6.39
CA LYS A 57 9.50 -2.37 -5.97
C LYS A 57 9.06 -2.60 -4.52
N ILE A 58 8.80 -3.84 -4.15
CA ILE A 58 8.41 -4.20 -2.78
C ILE A 58 9.55 -3.91 -1.80
N LEU A 59 10.79 -4.25 -2.16
CA LEU A 59 11.97 -3.98 -1.33
C LEU A 59 12.28 -2.48 -1.22
N ALA A 60 12.11 -1.72 -2.31
CA ALA A 60 12.25 -0.26 -2.27
C ALA A 60 11.23 0.39 -1.33
N ASN A 61 9.98 -0.07 -1.36
CA ASN A 61 8.93 0.41 -0.47
C ASN A 61 9.22 0.08 1.00
N ILE A 62 9.75 -1.11 1.29
CA ILE A 62 10.14 -1.48 2.67
C ILE A 62 11.25 -0.57 3.19
N LYS A 63 12.18 -0.14 2.33
CA LYS A 63 13.27 0.78 2.71
C LYS A 63 12.79 2.22 2.91
N SER A 64 11.72 2.64 2.23
CA SER A 64 11.15 3.98 2.38
C SER A 64 10.15 4.11 3.53
N GLU A 65 9.62 3.00 4.07
CA GLU A 65 8.78 3.03 5.26
C GLU A 65 9.60 3.39 6.51
N ALA A 66 9.32 4.58 7.06
CA ALA A 66 9.83 5.01 8.36
C ALA A 66 9.29 4.08 9.48
N PRO A 67 10.08 3.80 10.54
CA PRO A 67 9.62 2.96 11.65
C PRO A 67 8.40 3.59 12.34
N GLY A 68 7.22 3.05 12.06
CA GLY A 68 5.93 3.53 12.59
C GLY A 68 4.74 3.39 11.64
N MET A 69 4.96 3.33 10.32
CA MET A 69 3.89 3.24 9.31
C MET A 69 3.56 1.77 8.94
N LYS A 70 3.08 1.01 9.91
CA LYS A 70 2.91 -0.46 9.80
C LYS A 70 1.82 -0.94 8.81
N ASN A 71 1.05 -0.05 8.19
CA ASN A 71 -0.14 -0.43 7.40
C ASN A 71 -0.35 0.42 6.15
N ILE A 72 0.67 0.62 5.31
CA ILE A 72 0.43 1.20 3.98
C ILE A 72 -0.14 0.10 3.09
N VAL A 73 -1.47 0.08 2.96
CA VAL A 73 -2.13 -0.57 1.82
C VAL A 73 -1.61 0.12 0.57
N THR A 74 -0.64 -0.52 -0.09
CA THR A 74 0.05 -0.01 -1.28
C THR A 74 -0.94 0.10 -2.44
N ASN A 75 -1.60 1.25 -2.55
CA ASN A 75 -2.45 1.55 -3.69
C ASN A 75 -1.55 1.96 -4.87
N LYS A 76 -1.41 1.07 -5.86
CA LYS A 76 -0.61 1.26 -7.09
C LYS A 76 -0.99 2.52 -7.91
N LYS A 77 -2.02 3.28 -7.50
CA LYS A 77 -2.52 4.49 -8.18
C LYS A 77 -2.14 5.81 -7.48
N ARG A 78 -1.40 5.81 -6.37
CA ARG A 78 -1.01 7.06 -5.72
C ARG A 78 0.03 7.77 -6.59
N GLY A 79 -0.35 8.91 -7.17
CA GLY A 79 0.56 9.75 -7.95
C GLY A 79 1.48 10.57 -7.04
N LYS A 80 2.56 11.12 -7.61
CA LYS A 80 3.57 11.93 -6.90
C LYS A 80 2.96 13.04 -6.01
N THR A 81 1.90 13.70 -6.48
CA THR A 81 1.19 14.74 -5.71
C THR A 81 0.62 14.20 -4.39
N PHE A 82 0.09 12.99 -4.38
CA PHE A 82 -0.46 12.38 -3.16
C PHE A 82 0.64 11.99 -2.16
N GLU A 83 1.82 11.60 -2.65
CA GLU A 83 2.98 11.31 -1.80
C GLU A 83 3.51 12.58 -1.13
N GLU A 84 3.58 13.69 -1.88
CA GLU A 84 3.97 15.00 -1.35
C GLU A 84 3.00 15.48 -0.26
N ILE A 85 1.69 15.33 -0.47
CA ILE A 85 0.67 15.68 0.54
C ILE A 85 0.82 14.83 1.80
N GLU A 86 1.00 13.52 1.67
CA GLU A 86 1.19 12.62 2.81
C GLU A 86 2.45 12.98 3.62
N SER A 87 3.53 13.36 2.95
CA SER A 87 4.76 13.82 3.60
C SER A 87 4.52 15.08 4.44
N PHE A 88 3.85 16.10 3.87
CA PHE A 88 3.54 17.34 4.58
C PHE A 88 2.57 17.11 5.75
N LEU A 89 1.53 16.28 5.56
CA LEU A 89 0.60 15.92 6.62
C LEU A 89 1.30 15.20 7.77
N SER A 90 2.22 14.27 7.46
CA SER A 90 2.98 13.53 8.48
C SER A 90 3.81 14.46 9.36
N LEU A 91 4.55 15.39 8.75
CA LEU A 91 5.33 16.39 9.49
C LEU A 91 4.45 17.30 10.35
N TRP A 92 3.28 17.69 9.84
CA TRP A 92 2.34 18.53 10.56
C TRP A 92 1.72 17.80 11.76
N ILE A 93 1.31 16.54 11.60
CA ILE A 93 0.79 15.68 12.67
C ILE A 93 1.85 15.47 13.76
N ILE A 94 3.11 15.20 13.38
CA ILE A 94 4.21 15.07 14.35
C ILE A 94 4.35 16.35 15.19
N ARG A 95 4.25 17.53 14.56
CA ARG A 95 4.30 18.81 15.27
C ARG A 95 3.11 19.00 16.22
N LEU A 96 1.90 18.68 15.78
CA LEU A 96 0.69 18.79 16.61
C LEU A 96 0.69 17.81 17.80
N ASN A 97 1.16 16.58 17.61
CA ASN A 97 1.28 15.60 18.68
C ASN A 97 2.24 16.07 19.80
N ARG A 98 3.31 16.80 19.45
CA ARG A 98 4.20 17.42 20.45
C ARG A 98 3.48 18.46 21.32
N HIS A 99 2.40 19.06 20.81
CA HIS A 99 1.57 20.04 21.53
C HIS A 99 0.37 19.39 22.24
N ARG A 100 0.27 18.06 22.29
CA ARG A 100 -0.86 17.30 22.90
C ARG A 100 -2.25 17.72 22.40
N ALA A 101 -2.33 18.24 21.17
CA ALA A 101 -3.61 18.57 20.56
C ALA A 101 -4.34 17.30 20.13
N THR A 102 -5.65 17.22 20.39
CA THR A 102 -6.50 16.15 19.83
C THR A 102 -6.76 16.43 18.37
N ILE A 103 -6.19 15.62 17.49
CA ILE A 103 -6.37 15.74 16.04
C ILE A 103 -7.53 14.83 15.63
N SER A 104 -8.62 15.42 15.14
CA SER A 104 -9.71 14.67 14.51
C SER A 104 -9.40 14.36 13.05
N GLN A 105 -10.07 13.35 12.50
CA GLN A 105 -9.95 13.02 11.08
C GLN A 105 -10.36 14.20 10.17
N GLU A 106 -11.38 14.96 10.56
CA GLU A 106 -11.89 16.11 9.81
C GLU A 106 -10.81 17.18 9.62
N ILE A 107 -10.07 17.49 10.69
CA ILE A 107 -8.95 18.44 10.69
C ILE A 107 -7.83 17.98 9.75
N ILE A 108 -7.55 16.67 9.71
CA ILE A 108 -6.55 16.09 8.79
C ILE A 108 -7.03 16.20 7.34
N GLN A 109 -8.31 15.93 7.08
CA GLN A 109 -8.90 16.02 5.74
C GLN A 109 -8.90 17.46 5.21
N GLU A 110 -9.31 18.43 6.03
CA GLU A 110 -9.26 19.85 5.67
C GLU A 110 -7.83 20.30 5.34
N LYS A 111 -6.85 19.88 6.16
CA LYS A 111 -5.45 20.18 5.90
C LYS A 111 -4.95 19.54 4.61
N ALA A 112 -5.39 18.31 4.30
CA ALA A 112 -5.04 17.60 3.08
C ALA A 112 -5.57 18.33 1.83
N LEU A 113 -6.81 18.83 1.89
CA LEU A 113 -7.42 19.60 0.80
C LEU A 113 -6.65 20.89 0.54
N SER A 114 -6.34 21.66 1.59
CA SER A 114 -5.53 22.88 1.48
C SER A 114 -4.16 22.60 0.84
N LEU A 115 -3.47 21.53 1.26
CA LEU A 115 -2.18 21.14 0.68
C LEU A 115 -2.31 20.75 -0.80
N PHE A 116 -3.38 20.07 -1.18
CA PHE A 116 -3.62 19.69 -2.57
C PHE A 116 -3.82 20.92 -3.45
N GLU A 117 -4.64 21.89 -3.02
CA GLU A 117 -4.86 23.13 -3.76
C GLU A 117 -3.56 23.93 -3.96
N ASP A 118 -2.73 24.01 -2.93
CA ASP A 118 -1.44 24.70 -3.00
C ASP A 118 -0.48 24.02 -3.97
N LEU A 119 -0.46 22.68 -4.00
CA LEU A 119 0.34 21.92 -4.96
C LEU A 119 -0.20 22.06 -6.39
N GLN A 120 -1.51 22.08 -6.59
CA GLN A 120 -2.11 22.34 -7.92
C GLN A 120 -1.70 23.72 -8.45
N LYS A 121 -1.75 24.76 -7.61
CA LYS A 121 -1.31 26.12 -7.98
C LYS A 121 0.17 26.17 -8.38
N LYS A 122 1.01 25.35 -7.75
CA LYS A 122 2.45 25.27 -8.05
C LYS A 122 2.75 24.52 -9.34
N ILE A 123 1.95 23.50 -9.66
CA ILE A 123 2.08 22.72 -10.91
C ILE A 123 1.55 23.51 -12.12
N SER A 124 0.56 24.38 -11.92
CA SER A 124 -0.04 25.21 -12.96
C SER A 124 0.76 26.48 -13.32
N ARG A 125 1.94 26.69 -12.72
CA ARG A 125 2.86 27.80 -13.01
C ARG A 125 4.11 27.27 -13.69
#